data_AF-A0A1F4Q0K2-F1
#
_entry.id   AF-A0A1F4Q0K2-F1
#
_cell.length_a   1.000
_cell.length_b   1.000
_cell.length_c   1.000
_cell.angle_alpha   90.00
_cell.angle_beta   90.00
_cell.angle_gamma   90.00
#
_symmetry.space_group_name_H-M   'P 1'
#
loop_
_entity.id
_entity.type
_entity.pdbx_description
1 polymer ?
#
loop_
_entity_poly.entity_id
_entity_poly.type
_entity_poly.pdbx_seq_one_letter_code
_entity_poly.pdbx_strand_id
1 'polypeptide(L)'
;MKFTYFPNKNAVNKAIKNDDPLLVLLSYDGETGIISNIDDAMEHVILLKKVGRKETEIDSFFRVVLNRDGADWTFVCPVNYQGIKDRQKRIEKFYSDGHGIISKGLKQLGYNVSIKIPSRFRRHFAELGGK
;
A
#
# COMPACT_ATOMS: atom_id res chain seq x y z
N MET A 1 -9.42 -10.26 1.00
CA MET A 1 -9.50 -8.92 0.38
C MET A 1 -10.06 -9.08 -1.02
N LYS A 2 -10.91 -8.18 -1.50
CA LYS A 2 -11.46 -8.16 -2.86
C LYS A 2 -10.67 -7.17 -3.72
N PHE A 3 -10.10 -7.65 -4.81
CA PHE A 3 -9.30 -6.82 -5.71
C PHE A 3 -10.10 -6.30 -6.91
N THR A 4 -9.96 -5.01 -7.17
CA THR A 4 -10.31 -4.35 -8.42
C THR A 4 -9.05 -4.25 -9.28
N TYR A 5 -9.12 -4.76 -10.51
CA TYR A 5 -8.00 -4.76 -11.45
C TYR A 5 -8.23 -3.70 -12.52
N PHE A 6 -7.30 -2.78 -12.67
CA PHE A 6 -7.33 -1.75 -13.71
C PHE A 6 -6.19 -1.98 -14.73
N PRO A 7 -6.43 -1.77 -16.04
CA PRO A 7 -7.73 -1.55 -16.67
C PRO A 7 -8.64 -2.79 -16.62
N ASN A 8 -8.05 -3.98 -16.48
CA ASN A 8 -8.75 -5.24 -16.25
C ASN A 8 -7.77 -6.30 -15.72
N LYS A 9 -8.31 -7.45 -15.31
CA LYS A 9 -7.51 -8.55 -14.73
C LYS A 9 -6.45 -9.11 -15.70
N ASN A 10 -6.73 -9.14 -17.01
CA ASN A 10 -5.78 -9.69 -17.98
C ASN A 10 -4.56 -8.80 -18.16
N ALA A 11 -4.75 -7.48 -18.23
CA ALA A 11 -3.65 -6.51 -18.30
C ALA A 11 -2.75 -6.60 -17.06
N VAL A 12 -3.33 -6.62 -15.87
CA VAL A 12 -2.57 -6.78 -14.61
C VAL A 12 -1.85 -8.12 -14.55
N ASN A 13 -2.49 -9.22 -14.96
CA ASN A 13 -1.83 -10.53 -15.00
C ASN A 13 -0.65 -10.55 -15.99
N LYS A 14 -0.72 -9.81 -17.09
CA LYS A 14 0.40 -9.66 -18.03
C LYS A 14 1.55 -8.91 -17.36
N ALA A 15 1.26 -7.80 -16.68
CA ALA A 15 2.26 -7.05 -15.92
C ALA A 15 2.93 -7.92 -14.83
N ILE A 16 2.15 -8.69 -14.06
CA ILE A 16 2.69 -9.65 -13.07
C ILE A 16 3.64 -10.67 -13.72
N LYS A 17 3.28 -11.20 -14.89
CA LYS A 17 4.12 -12.17 -15.63
C LYS A 17 5.44 -11.56 -16.08
N ASN A 18 5.38 -10.32 -16.57
CA ASN A 18 6.52 -9.55 -17.04
C ASN A 18 7.39 -8.98 -15.91
N ASP A 19 6.90 -9.03 -14.66
CA ASP A 19 7.50 -8.36 -13.51
C ASP A 19 7.54 -6.83 -13.64
N ASP A 20 6.57 -6.28 -14.38
CA ASP A 20 6.41 -4.84 -14.49
C ASP A 20 5.95 -4.28 -13.13
N PRO A 21 6.40 -3.08 -12.71
CA PRO A 21 5.98 -2.49 -11.45
C PRO A 21 4.46 -2.28 -11.39
N LEU A 22 3.87 -2.65 -10.25
CA LEU A 22 2.45 -2.53 -9.98
C LEU A 22 2.19 -1.46 -8.93
N LEU A 23 1.19 -0.62 -9.19
CA LEU A 23 0.59 0.25 -8.18
C LEU A 23 -0.50 -0.52 -7.45
N VAL A 24 -0.37 -0.62 -6.13
CA VAL A 24 -1.33 -1.30 -5.26
C VAL A 24 -1.84 -0.34 -4.19
N LEU A 25 -3.17 -0.26 -4.09
CA LEU A 25 -3.90 0.42 -3.02
C LEU A 25 -4.61 -0.63 -2.17
N LEU A 26 -4.44 -0.60 -0.86
CA LEU A 26 -5.10 -1.52 0.06
C LEU A 26 -5.86 -0.71 1.11
N SER A 27 -7.16 -0.91 1.23
CA SER A 27 -7.96 -0.14 2.19
C SER A 27 -7.53 -0.44 3.63
N TYR A 28 -7.63 0.56 4.51
CA TYR A 28 -7.21 0.40 5.91
C TYR A 28 -7.99 -0.64 6.71
N ASP A 29 -9.20 -0.98 6.28
CA ASP A 29 -10.00 -2.09 6.84
C ASP A 29 -9.51 -3.48 6.36
N GLY A 30 -8.63 -3.54 5.35
CA GLY A 30 -8.12 -4.78 4.77
C GLY A 30 -9.14 -5.54 3.91
N GLU A 31 -10.29 -4.94 3.60
CA GLU A 31 -11.37 -5.57 2.84
C GLU A 31 -11.16 -5.48 1.33
N THR A 32 -10.66 -4.35 0.84
CA THR A 32 -10.54 -4.06 -0.60
C THR A 32 -9.12 -3.72 -1.01
N GLY A 33 -8.81 -4.02 -2.27
CA GLY A 33 -7.57 -3.62 -2.91
C GLY A 33 -7.81 -3.17 -4.34
N ILE A 34 -6.98 -2.27 -4.85
CA ILE A 34 -6.98 -1.83 -6.24
C ILE A 34 -5.57 -2.03 -6.77
N ILE A 35 -5.44 -2.61 -7.96
CA ILE A 35 -4.15 -2.91 -8.57
C ILE A 35 -4.14 -2.52 -10.04
N SER A 36 -3.01 -1.97 -10.47
CA SER A 36 -2.74 -1.61 -11.86
C SER A 36 -1.26 -1.74 -12.15
N ASN A 37 -0.90 -1.95 -13.42
CA ASN A 37 0.45 -1.65 -13.89
C ASN A 37 0.74 -0.14 -13.71
N ILE A 38 2.01 0.21 -13.46
CA ILE A 38 2.43 1.59 -13.25
C ILE A 38 2.28 2.46 -14.50
N ASP A 39 2.50 1.94 -15.70
CA ASP A 39 2.33 2.71 -16.95
C ASP A 39 0.84 2.99 -17.24
N ASP A 40 -0.03 2.07 -16.84
CA ASP A 40 -1.48 2.23 -16.99
C ASP A 40 -2.07 3.30 -16.06
N ALA A 41 -1.48 3.54 -14.89
CA ALA A 41 -2.07 4.45 -13.89
C ALA A 41 -1.17 5.62 -13.47
N MET A 42 0.14 5.52 -13.68
CA MET A 42 1.23 6.46 -13.35
C MET A 42 1.40 6.72 -11.84
N GLU A 43 0.32 7.03 -11.13
CA GLU A 43 0.32 7.32 -9.69
C GLU A 43 -0.90 6.72 -8.99
N HIS A 44 -0.78 6.45 -7.68
CA HIS A 44 -1.88 5.90 -6.86
C HIS A 44 -3.15 6.77 -6.87
N VAL A 45 -2.99 8.10 -6.88
CA VAL A 45 -4.12 9.04 -6.90
C VAL A 45 -4.86 8.98 -8.24
N ILE A 46 -4.11 8.86 -9.34
CA ILE A 46 -4.67 8.68 -10.68
C ILE A 46 -5.35 7.30 -10.79
N LEU A 47 -4.78 6.24 -10.20
CA LEU A 47 -5.41 4.93 -10.13
C LEU A 47 -6.79 4.99 -9.45
N LEU A 48 -6.92 5.72 -8.32
CA LEU A 48 -8.22 5.92 -7.67
C LEU A 48 -9.24 6.57 -8.61
N LYS A 49 -8.85 7.65 -9.28
CA LYS A 49 -9.70 8.34 -10.27
C LYS A 49 -10.12 7.39 -11.39
N LYS A 50 -9.18 6.60 -11.93
CA LYS A 50 -9.43 5.65 -13.03
C LYS A 50 -10.40 4.52 -12.66
N VAL A 51 -10.54 4.21 -11.37
CA VAL A 51 -11.57 3.26 -10.88
C VAL A 51 -12.83 3.96 -10.33
N GLY A 52 -13.02 5.24 -10.64
CA GLY A 52 -14.22 6.00 -10.27
C GLY A 52 -14.28 6.47 -8.83
N ARG A 53 -13.16 6.47 -8.09
CA ARG A 53 -13.06 6.96 -6.71
C ARG A 53 -12.52 8.39 -6.65
N LYS A 54 -12.81 9.08 -5.55
CA LYS A 54 -12.30 10.45 -5.32
C LYS A 54 -10.83 10.40 -4.90
N GLU A 55 -10.05 11.38 -5.33
CA GLU A 55 -8.64 11.51 -4.90
C GLU A 55 -8.51 11.67 -3.39
N THR A 56 -9.48 12.34 -2.75
CA THR A 56 -9.54 12.54 -1.30
C THR A 56 -9.62 11.23 -0.52
N GLU A 57 -10.01 10.13 -1.17
CA GLU A 57 -10.02 8.80 -0.52
C GLU A 57 -8.62 8.21 -0.38
N ILE A 58 -7.57 8.81 -0.96
CA ILE A 58 -6.19 8.29 -0.90
C ILE A 58 -5.72 8.07 0.54
N ASP A 59 -6.16 8.91 1.47
CA ASP A 59 -5.84 8.81 2.89
C ASP A 59 -6.61 7.70 3.62
N SER A 60 -7.36 6.86 2.90
CA SER A 60 -7.99 5.63 3.39
C SER A 60 -7.30 4.35 2.88
N PHE A 61 -6.16 4.49 2.19
CA PHE A 61 -5.43 3.38 1.60
C PHE A 61 -3.94 3.37 1.96
N PHE A 62 -3.42 2.17 2.17
CA PHE A 62 -1.98 1.92 2.06
C PHE A 62 -1.58 1.92 0.59
N ARG A 63 -0.50 2.63 0.27
CA ARG A 63 0.01 2.83 -1.09
C ARG A 63 1.31 2.07 -1.26
N VAL A 64 1.34 1.12 -2.17
CA VAL A 64 2.49 0.24 -2.40
C VAL A 64 2.85 0.25 -3.88
N VAL A 65 4.15 0.29 -4.18
CA VAL A 65 4.71 -0.10 -5.47
C VAL A 65 5.29 -1.49 -5.32
N LEU A 66 4.90 -2.43 -6.18
CA LEU A 66 5.20 -3.85 -6.04
C LEU A 66 5.81 -4.43 -7.30
N ASN A 67 6.91 -5.16 -7.16
CA ASN A 67 7.46 -6.09 -8.15
C ASN A 67 8.09 -7.30 -7.40
N ARG A 68 8.84 -8.17 -8.09
CA ARG A 68 9.52 -9.32 -7.44
C ARG A 68 10.67 -8.90 -6.51
N ASP A 69 11.24 -7.70 -6.65
CA ASP A 69 12.33 -7.23 -5.79
C ASP A 69 11.86 -6.73 -4.42
N GLY A 70 10.59 -6.36 -4.30
CA GLY A 70 10.07 -5.78 -3.09
C GLY A 70 8.72 -5.09 -3.23
N ALA A 71 8.22 -4.68 -2.08
CA ALA A 71 7.05 -3.83 -1.95
C ALA A 71 7.47 -2.52 -1.27
N ASP A 72 7.55 -1.42 -2.03
CA ASP A 72 7.85 -0.10 -1.50
C ASP A 72 6.56 0.54 -1.00
N TRP A 73 6.46 0.70 0.33
CA TRP A 73 5.33 1.33 0.97
C TRP A 73 5.57 2.84 1.16
N THR A 74 4.73 3.65 0.53
CA THR A 74 4.62 5.09 0.80
C THR A 74 4.00 5.32 2.18
N PHE A 75 4.86 5.38 3.20
CA PHE A 75 4.47 5.51 4.60
C PHE A 75 4.07 6.95 4.95
N VAL A 76 2.78 7.24 4.87
CA VAL A 76 2.21 8.54 5.26
C VAL A 76 1.05 8.25 6.21
N CYS A 77 1.33 8.35 7.51
CA CYS A 77 0.32 8.16 8.54
C CYS A 77 -0.61 9.38 8.60
N PRO A 78 -1.93 9.23 8.39
CA PRO A 78 -2.88 10.33 8.55
C PRO A 78 -2.87 10.90 9.97
N VAL A 79 -3.16 12.20 10.13
CA VAL A 79 -3.18 12.88 11.44
C VAL A 79 -4.30 12.34 12.34
N ASN A 80 -5.40 11.92 11.74
CA ASN A 80 -6.60 11.40 12.40
C ASN A 80 -6.72 9.87 12.29
N TYR A 81 -5.65 9.14 11.95
CA TYR A 81 -5.71 7.69 11.79
C TYR A 81 -6.30 7.02 13.05
N GLN A 82 -7.45 6.36 12.87
CA GLN A 82 -8.26 5.73 13.92
C GLN A 82 -8.57 6.63 15.13
N GLY A 83 -8.57 7.96 14.96
CA GLY A 83 -8.81 8.91 16.04
C GLY A 83 -7.73 8.98 17.12
N ILE A 84 -6.56 8.36 16.90
CA ILE A 84 -5.48 8.32 17.89
C ILE A 84 -4.78 9.68 17.96
N LYS A 85 -4.96 10.39 19.08
CA LYS A 85 -4.36 11.73 19.29
C LYS A 85 -2.84 11.67 19.46
N ASP A 86 -2.36 10.71 20.25
CA ASP A 86 -0.94 10.52 20.52
C ASP A 86 -0.20 10.16 19.23
N ARG A 87 0.82 10.95 18.87
CA ARG A 87 1.54 10.81 17.61
C ARG A 87 2.31 9.50 17.52
N GLN A 88 2.98 9.08 18.58
CA GLN A 88 3.81 7.86 18.56
C GLN A 88 2.92 6.62 18.46
N LYS A 89 1.89 6.52 19.31
CA LYS A 89 0.92 5.41 19.27
C LYS A 89 0.20 5.33 17.93
N ARG A 90 -0.13 6.47 17.33
CA ARG A 90 -0.75 6.51 16.01
C ARG A 90 0.17 5.95 14.92
N ILE A 91 1.45 6.32 14.93
CA ILE A 91 2.46 5.84 13.98
C ILE A 91 2.72 4.33 14.17
N GLU A 92 2.85 3.87 15.41
CA GLU A 92 3.02 2.45 15.74
C GLU A 92 1.83 1.62 15.25
N LYS A 93 0.61 2.08 15.52
CA LYS A 93 -0.62 1.41 15.10
C LYS A 93 -0.73 1.39 13.58
N PHE A 94 -0.48 2.52 12.92
CA PHE A 94 -0.47 2.62 11.45
C PHE A 94 0.56 1.66 10.82
N TYR A 95 1.74 1.55 11.42
CA TYR A 95 2.77 0.61 11.00
C TYR A 95 2.35 -0.84 11.15
N SER A 96 1.87 -1.23 12.34
CA SER A 96 1.42 -2.60 12.61
C SER A 96 0.27 -3.00 11.69
N ASP A 97 -0.74 -2.14 11.54
CA ASP A 97 -1.90 -2.41 10.69
C ASP A 97 -1.50 -2.48 9.22
N GLY A 98 -0.70 -1.52 8.76
CA GLY A 98 -0.19 -1.50 7.39
C GLY A 98 0.67 -2.72 7.07
N HIS A 99 1.60 -3.11 7.95
CA HIS A 99 2.41 -4.30 7.74
C HIS A 99 1.54 -5.56 7.62
N GLY A 100 0.53 -5.73 8.48
CA GLY A 100 -0.39 -6.87 8.42
C GLY A 100 -1.25 -6.88 7.16
N ILE A 101 -1.86 -5.76 6.81
CA ILE A 101 -2.76 -5.63 5.66
C ILE A 101 -1.99 -5.71 4.33
N ILE A 102 -0.84 -5.06 4.23
CA ILE A 102 0.04 -5.15 3.06
C ILE A 102 0.51 -6.59 2.88
N SER A 103 1.07 -7.23 3.92
CA SER A 103 1.54 -8.62 3.82
C SER A 103 0.43 -9.57 3.35
N LYS A 104 -0.79 -9.42 3.88
CA LYS A 104 -1.96 -10.19 3.46
C LYS A 104 -2.30 -9.94 2.00
N GLY A 105 -2.33 -8.68 1.56
CA GLY A 105 -2.60 -8.29 0.18
C GLY A 105 -1.58 -8.87 -0.80
N LEU A 106 -0.28 -8.71 -0.50
CA LEU A 106 0.83 -9.24 -1.31
C LEU A 106 0.74 -10.77 -1.45
N LYS A 107 0.54 -11.49 -0.35
CA LYS A 107 0.38 -12.95 -0.36
C LYS A 107 -0.81 -13.38 -1.23
N GLN A 108 -1.93 -12.65 -1.16
CA GLN A 108 -3.12 -12.96 -1.97
C GLN A 108 -2.90 -12.69 -3.47
N LEU A 109 -1.97 -11.79 -3.82
CA LEU A 109 -1.50 -11.53 -5.19
C LEU A 109 -0.40 -12.51 -5.65
N GLY A 110 0.07 -13.41 -4.78
CA GLY A 110 1.11 -14.38 -5.09
C GLY A 110 2.55 -13.89 -4.86
N TYR A 111 2.73 -12.76 -4.17
CA TYR A 111 4.04 -12.22 -3.86
C TYR A 111 4.48 -12.60 -2.44
N ASN A 112 5.74 -13.05 -2.34
CA ASN A 112 6.42 -13.29 -1.07
C ASN A 112 7.69 -12.43 -1.01
N VAL A 113 7.50 -11.12 -0.91
CA VAL A 113 8.57 -10.11 -0.96
C VAL A 113 8.59 -9.28 0.32
N SER A 114 9.74 -8.64 0.60
CA SER A 114 9.87 -7.77 1.77
C SER A 114 9.15 -6.43 1.55
N ILE A 115 8.51 -5.93 2.61
CA ILE A 115 7.94 -4.58 2.64
C ILE A 115 9.03 -3.61 3.05
N LYS A 116 9.34 -2.66 2.18
CA LYS A 116 10.34 -1.61 2.40
C LYS A 116 9.62 -0.31 2.74
N ILE A 117 10.09 0.33 3.80
CA ILE A 117 9.70 1.69 4.18
C ILE A 117 10.92 2.60 4.04
N PRO A 118 10.76 3.83 3.50
CA PRO A 118 11.85 4.79 3.40
C PRO A 118 12.58 5.00 4.73
N SER A 119 13.92 5.05 4.68
CA SER A 119 14.81 5.14 5.86
C SER A 119 14.50 6.32 6.78
N ARG A 120 14.00 7.44 6.23
CA ARG A 120 13.55 8.61 7.00
C ARG A 120 12.47 8.30 8.06
N PHE A 121 11.66 7.27 7.84
CA PHE A 121 10.67 6.82 8.83
C PHE A 121 11.21 5.77 9.79
N ARG A 122 12.31 5.08 9.45
CA ARG A 122 13.00 4.14 10.35
C ARG A 122 13.56 4.82 11.60
N ARG A 123 13.91 6.12 11.50
CA ARG A 123 14.34 6.92 12.67
C ARG A 123 13.30 6.95 13.79
N HIS A 124 12.01 6.92 13.48
CA HIS A 124 10.95 6.84 14.49
C HIS A 124 10.88 5.47 15.19
N PHE A 125 11.37 4.39 14.56
CA PHE A 125 11.43 3.06 15.17
C PHE A 125 12.72 2.83 15.97
N ALA A 126 13.81 3.53 15.66
CA ALA A 126 15.04 3.50 16.47
C ALA A 126 14.80 4.07 17.88
N GLU A 127 13.81 4.95 18.05
CA GLU A 127 13.36 5.43 19.36
C GLU A 127 12.41 4.46 20.09
N LEU A 128 11.87 3.45 19.39
CA LEU A 128 10.97 2.42 19.94
C LEU A 128 11.70 1.13 20.32
N GLY A 129 12.98 1.02 19.99
CA GLY A 129 13.88 -0.08 20.37
C GLY A 129 15.04 0.46 21.21
N GLY A 130 14.76 0.74 22.48
CA GLY A 130 15.81 0.99 23.46
C GLY A 130 16.59 -0.29 23.75
N LYS A 131 17.81 -0.36 23.23
CA LYS A 131 18.89 -1.35 23.47
C LYS A 131 18.63 -2.80 23.03
#